data_AF-A0A7C0XM12-F1
#
_entry.id   AF-A0A7C0XM12-F1
#
_cell.length_a   1.000
_cell.length_b   1.000
_cell.length_c   1.000
_cell.angle_alpha   90.00
_cell.angle_beta   90.00
_cell.angle_gamma   90.00
#
_symmetry.space_group_name_H-M   'P 1'
#
loop_
_entity.id
_entity.type
_entity.pdbx_description
1 polymer ?
#
loop_
_entity_poly.entity_id
_entity_poly.type
_entity_poly.pdbx_seq_one_letter_code
_entity_poly.pdbx_strand_id
1 'polypeptide(L)' 'MSRKKAVSGGDQSPDQQWEPKIIAFLCHWCSYAGADLAGISRIQYPPNVRVIRVPCSSRVNPLH' A
#
# COMPACT_ATOMS: atom_id res chain seq x y z
N MET A 1 -21.93 -6.16 -6.17
CA MET A 1 -21.39 -7.45 -6.65
C MET A 1 -20.48 -7.19 -7.84
N SER A 2 -19.30 -7.83 -7.83
CA SER A 2 -18.29 -7.91 -8.90
C SER A 2 -17.18 -6.84 -8.97
N ARG A 3 -15.95 -7.34 -8.76
CA ARG A 3 -14.61 -6.77 -9.05
C ARG A 3 -13.97 -5.78 -8.05
N LYS A 4 -13.91 -6.14 -6.76
CA LYS A 4 -12.77 -5.72 -5.92
C LYS A 4 -11.72 -6.83 -5.88
N LYS A 5 -10.96 -6.99 -6.98
CA LYS A 5 -9.73 -7.81 -6.95
C LYS A 5 -8.63 -6.95 -6.33
N ALA A 6 -8.62 -6.89 -5.00
CA ALA A 6 -7.51 -6.33 -4.25
C ALA A 6 -6.34 -7.31 -4.38
N VAL A 7 -5.28 -6.80 -4.99
CA VAL A 7 -3.90 -7.30 -5.06
C VAL A 7 -3.63 -8.54 -4.20
N SER A 8 -3.43 -9.66 -4.89
CA SER A 8 -2.81 -10.89 -4.40
C SER A 8 -1.28 -10.73 -4.41
N GLY A 9 -0.67 -10.83 -3.25
CA GLY A 9 0.77 -11.06 -3.08
C GLY A 9 1.21 -10.60 -1.68
N GLY A 10 1.61 -11.46 -0.75
CA GLY A 10 1.67 -12.91 -0.70
C GLY A 10 1.90 -13.36 0.75
N ASP A 11 1.91 -14.67 0.94
CA ASP A 11 2.10 -15.48 2.15
C ASP A 11 0.83 -15.87 2.93
N GLN A 12 0.71 -17.18 3.17
CA GLN A 12 -0.48 -17.89 3.64
C GLN A 12 -0.22 -18.53 5.02
N SER A 13 -1.22 -18.54 5.91
CA SER A 13 -1.51 -19.68 6.81
C SER A 13 -2.91 -19.53 7.46
N PRO A 14 -3.76 -20.57 7.49
CA PRO A 14 -5.19 -20.43 7.81
C PRO A 14 -5.60 -20.38 9.30
N ASP A 15 -4.71 -20.54 10.29
CA ASP A 15 -5.18 -20.89 11.66
C ASP A 15 -4.74 -19.95 12.81
N GLN A 16 -4.29 -18.74 12.53
CA GLN A 16 -4.11 -17.69 13.55
C GLN A 16 -4.42 -16.34 12.89
N GLN A 17 -5.23 -15.47 13.49
CA GLN A 17 -5.72 -14.22 12.85
C GLN A 17 -4.59 -13.48 12.10
N TRP A 18 -4.53 -13.68 10.79
CA TRP A 18 -3.46 -13.17 9.95
C TRP A 18 -3.81 -11.74 9.57
N GLU A 19 -3.09 -10.76 10.11
CA GLU A 19 -3.20 -9.38 9.67
C GLU A 19 -2.24 -9.13 8.49
N PRO A 20 -2.73 -8.87 7.27
CA PRO A 20 -1.88 -8.70 6.11
C PRO A 20 -1.04 -7.43 6.26
N LYS A 21 0.28 -7.58 6.28
CA LYS A 21 1.23 -6.47 6.30
C LYS A 21 1.42 -5.97 4.88
N ILE A 22 0.89 -4.79 4.56
CA ILE A 22 0.94 -4.22 3.21
C ILE A 22 2.02 -3.14 3.16
N ILE A 23 2.89 -3.20 2.17
CA ILE A 23 3.90 -2.17 1.90
C ILE A 23 3.49 -1.43 0.62
N ALA A 24 3.45 -0.09 0.69
CA ALA A 24 3.14 0.78 -0.43
C ALA A 24 4.35 1.65 -0.77
N PHE A 25 4.84 1.53 -2.00
CA PHE A 25 5.88 2.43 -2.53
C PHE A 25 5.21 3.65 -3.14
N LEU A 26 5.45 4.82 -2.54
CA LEU A 26 4.90 6.07 -3.03
C LEU A 26 6.00 6.93 -3.62
N CYS A 27 5.81 7.40 -4.84
CA CYS A 27 6.69 8.40 -5.42
C CYS A 27 6.55 9.73 -4.67
N HIS A 28 7.66 10.44 -4.53
CA HIS A 28 7.70 11.67 -3.77
C HIS A 28 6.80 12.76 -4.38
N TRP A 29 6.76 12.87 -5.70
CA TRP A 29 6.15 14.00 -6.39
C TRP A 29 4.62 13.90 -6.53
N CYS A 30 4.07 12.70 -6.71
CA CYS A 30 2.64 12.54 -6.99
C CYS A 30 1.93 11.64 -5.97
N SER A 31 2.44 10.44 -5.73
CA SER A 31 1.76 9.46 -4.87
C SER A 31 1.84 9.83 -3.39
N TYR A 32 2.94 10.44 -2.95
CA TYR A 32 3.08 10.92 -1.57
C TYR A 32 2.14 12.09 -1.30
N ALA A 33 2.02 13.04 -2.24
CA ALA A 33 1.04 14.13 -2.16
C ALA A 33 -0.41 13.61 -2.13
N GLY A 34 -0.70 12.52 -2.86
CA GLY A 34 -2.00 11.85 -2.80
C GLY A 34 -2.29 11.20 -1.44
N ALA A 35 -1.27 10.65 -0.78
CA ALA A 35 -1.39 10.11 0.58
C ALA A 35 -1.57 11.23 1.62
N ASP A 36 -0.87 12.36 1.45
CA ASP A 36 -1.06 13.56 2.27
C ASP A 36 -2.50 14.10 2.13
N LEU A 37 -3.02 14.14 0.90
CA LEU A 37 -4.42 14.52 0.64
C LEU A 37 -5.41 13.56 1.31
N ALA A 38 -5.15 12.25 1.26
CA ALA A 38 -6.00 11.27 1.96
C ALA A 38 -6.02 11.50 3.48
N GLY A 39 -4.89 11.92 4.06
CA GLY A 39 -4.79 12.35 5.46
C GLY A 39 -5.60 13.62 5.75
N ILE A 40 -5.47 14.64 4.90
CA ILE A 40 -6.22 15.92 5.04
C ILE A 40 -7.73 15.67 4.90
N SER A 41 -8.12 14.83 3.94
CA SER A 41 -9.52 14.44 3.71
C SER A 41 -10.06 13.45 4.74
N ARG A 42 -9.24 13.07 5.75
CA ARG A 42 -9.61 12.15 6.84
C ARG A 42 -10.17 10.81 6.34
N ILE A 43 -9.69 10.37 5.18
CA ILE A 43 -10.11 9.10 4.57
C ILE A 43 -9.59 7.98 5.47
N GLN A 44 -10.50 7.17 6.02
CA GLN A 44 -10.13 6.05 6.87
C GLN A 44 -9.53 4.93 6.02
N TYR A 45 -8.27 4.62 6.27
CA TYR A 45 -7.57 3.47 5.72
C TYR A 45 -7.15 2.55 6.86
N PRO A 46 -7.09 1.22 6.62
CA PRO A 46 -6.63 0.29 7.64
C PRO A 46 -5.15 0.55 8.00
N PRO A 47 -4.76 0.42 9.29
CA PRO A 47 -3.43 0.77 9.79
C PRO A 47 -2.33 -0.24 9.38
N ASN A 48 -2.70 -1.27 8.62
CA ASN A 48 -1.81 -2.33 8.17
C ASN A 48 -0.93 -1.94 6.97
N VAL A 49 -1.11 -0.72 6.44
CA VAL A 49 -0.34 -0.17 5.32
C VAL A 49 0.87 0.63 5.83
N ARG A 50 2.07 0.26 5.38
CA ARG A 50 3.30 1.00 5.62
C ARG A 50 3.77 1.67 4.33
N VAL A 51 4.02 2.97 4.39
CA VAL A 51 4.41 3.78 3.23
C VAL A 51 5.93 3.92 3.17
N ILE A 52 6.52 3.59 2.03
CA ILE A 52 7.94 3.84 1.72
C ILE A 52 8.01 4.94 0.68
N ARG A 53 8.77 6.00 0.98
CA ARG A 53 8.97 7.12 0.07
C ARG A 53 10.13 6.85 -0.88
N VAL A 54 9.87 6.94 -2.17
CA VAL A 54 10.89 6.85 -3.23
C VAL A 54 10.90 8.14 -4.06
N PRO A 55 12.05 8.58 -4.61
CA PRO A 55 12.12 9.81 -5.39
C PRO A 55 11.25 9.77 -6.65
N CYS A 56 11.11 8.61 -7.31
CA CYS A 56 10.23 8.40 -8.46
C CYS A 56 9.72 6.94 -8.48
N SER A 57 8.58 6.69 -9.13
CA SER A 57 8.02 5.33 -9.31
C SER A 57 8.97 4.40 -10.06
N SER A 58 9.80 4.96 -10.95
CA SER A 58 10.83 4.22 -11.70
C SER A 58 11.97 3.68 -10.83
N ARG A 59 12.06 4.06 -9.55
CA ARG A 59 13.05 3.52 -8.61
C ARG A 59 12.64 2.16 -8.03
N VAL A 60 11.38 1.75 -8.18
CA VAL A 60 10.86 0.49 -7.65
C VAL A 60 11.26 -0.65 -8.58
N ASN A 61 12.19 -1.49 -8.13
CA ASN A 61 12.63 -2.68 -8.84
C ASN A 61 11.99 -3.91 -8.20
N PRO A 62 11.21 -4.74 -8.94
CA PRO A 62 10.59 -5.95 -8.39
C PRO A 62 11.56 -7.14 -8.23
N LEU A 63 12.78 -7.05 -8.77
CA LEU A 63 13.79 -8.13 -8.77
C LEU A 63 14.83 -8.00 -7.64
N HIS A 64 14.70 -7.00 -6.76
CA HIS A 64 15.56 -6.83 -5.58
C HIS A 64 14.74 -6.49 -4.34
#